data_AF-A0A0L9TYS8-F1
#
_entry.id   AF-A0A0L9TYS8-F1
#
_cell.length_a   1.000
_cell.length_b   1.000
_cell.length_c   1.000
_cell.angle_alpha   90.00
_cell.angle_beta   90.00
_cell.angle_gamma   90.00
#
_symmetry.space_group_name_H-M   'P 1'
#
loop_
_entity.id
_entity.type
_entity.pdbx_description
1 polymer ?
#
loop_
_entity_poly.entity_id
_entity_poly.type
_entity_poly.pdbx_seq_one_letter_code
_entity_poly.pdbx_strand_id
1 'polypeptide(L)' 'MWCEGKRSWPELVGVKGSVAVATIERENPYVDAHTVLKGSAVTFDYRCDRVRV' A
#
# COMPACT_ATOMS: atom_id res chain seq x y z
N MET A 1 1.96 -0.08 20.09
CA MET A 1 1.84 -1.17 19.10
C MET A 1 2.46 -0.65 17.82
N TRP A 2 3.50 -1.31 17.32
CA TRP A 2 4.33 -0.83 16.21
C TRP A 2 3.78 -1.40 14.89
N CYS A 3 3.91 -0.69 13.76
CA CYS A 3 3.51 -1.26 12.46
C CYS A 3 4.47 -2.43 12.11
N GLU A 4 3.92 -3.62 11.90
CA GLU A 4 4.68 -4.82 11.57
C GLU A 4 4.93 -4.95 10.05
N GLY A 5 6.02 -5.63 9.70
CA GLY A 5 6.36 -5.92 8.31
C GLY A 5 6.98 -4.75 7.54
N LYS A 6 7.15 -4.96 6.23
CA LYS A 6 7.70 -3.97 5.30
C LYS A 6 6.73 -2.79 5.15
N ARG A 7 7.25 -1.57 5.04
CA ARG A 7 6.44 -0.33 5.06
C ARG A 7 6.58 0.55 3.82
N SER A 8 7.52 0.23 2.93
CA SER A 8 7.82 1.02 1.74
C SER A 8 8.22 0.10 0.60
N TRP A 9 7.76 0.43 -0.61
CA TRP A 9 8.02 -0.33 -1.84
C TRP A 9 8.45 0.61 -2.99
N PRO A 10 9.60 1.29 -2.87
CA PRO A 10 10.09 2.19 -3.93
C PRO A 10 10.28 1.48 -5.29
N GLU A 11 10.54 0.17 -5.28
CA GLU A 11 10.70 -0.66 -6.48
C GLU A 11 9.41 -0.85 -7.30
N LEU A 12 8.24 -0.54 -6.72
CA LEU A 12 6.94 -0.67 -7.40
C LEU A 12 6.51 0.61 -8.15
N VAL A 13 7.30 1.69 -8.08
CA VAL A 13 7.00 2.92 -8.83
C VAL A 13 7.05 2.63 -10.33
N GLY A 14 5.96 2.94 -11.04
CA GLY A 14 5.82 2.66 -12.47
C GLY A 14 5.29 1.26 -12.80
N VAL A 15 5.12 0.39 -11.80
CA VAL A 15 4.47 -0.91 -11.97
C VAL A 15 2.96 -0.74 -12.05
N LYS A 16 2.28 -1.62 -12.79
CA LYS A 16 0.81 -1.65 -12.85
C LYS A 16 0.22 -1.83 -11.45
N GLY A 17 -0.75 -0.99 -11.08
CA GLY A 17 -1.31 -0.97 -9.73
C GLY A 17 -1.78 -2.31 -9.19
N SER A 18 -2.42 -3.15 -10.02
CA SER A 18 -2.85 -4.50 -9.62
C SER A 18 -1.69 -5.43 -9.25
N VAL A 19 -0.54 -5.30 -9.92
CA VAL A 19 0.67 -6.07 -9.63
C VAL A 19 1.33 -5.55 -8.35
N ALA A 20 1.34 -4.23 -8.17
CA ALA A 20 1.85 -3.61 -6.96
C ALA A 20 1.03 -4.02 -5.72
N VAL A 21 -0.31 -3.96 -5.78
CA VAL A 21 -1.21 -4.44 -4.71
C VAL A 21 -0.88 -5.88 -4.33
N ALA A 22 -0.87 -6.81 -5.30
CA ALA A 22 -0.59 -8.21 -5.03
C ALA A 22 0.83 -8.44 -4.44
N THR A 23 1.81 -7.63 -4.83
CA THR A 23 3.17 -7.72 -4.28
C THR A 23 3.22 -7.22 -2.84
N ILE A 24 2.54 -6.10 -2.54
CA ILE A 24 2.50 -5.50 -1.20
C ILE A 24 1.85 -6.46 -0.21
N GLU A 25 0.68 -7.01 -0.52
CA GLU A 25 -0.04 -7.93 0.38
C GLU A 25 0.72 -9.24 0.59
N ARG A 26 1.45 -9.72 -0.44
CA ARG A 26 2.30 -10.89 -0.32
C ARG A 26 3.52 -10.64 0.57
N GLU A 27 4.12 -9.46 0.51
CA GLU A 27 5.32 -9.12 1.29
C GLU A 27 5.01 -8.63 2.70
N ASN A 28 3.84 -8.03 2.90
CA ASN A 28 3.32 -7.66 4.20
C ASN A 28 1.85 -8.11 4.34
N PRO A 29 1.57 -9.29 4.93
CA PRO A 29 0.21 -9.79 5.10
C PRO A 29 -0.59 -9.01 6.16
N TYR A 30 0.02 -8.04 6.85
CA TYR A 30 -0.66 -7.20 7.84
C TYR A 30 -1.28 -5.93 7.25
N VAL A 31 -1.16 -5.71 5.94
CA VAL A 31 -1.71 -4.53 5.26
C VAL A 31 -2.72 -4.91 4.18
N ASP A 32 -3.71 -4.05 4.00
CA ASP A 32 -4.66 -4.04 2.90
C ASP A 32 -4.20 -3.01 1.87
N ALA A 33 -3.94 -3.47 0.64
CA ALA A 33 -3.46 -2.62 -0.43
C ALA A 33 -4.54 -2.41 -1.51
N HIS A 34 -4.76 -1.17 -1.92
CA HIS A 34 -5.72 -0.88 -2.98
C HIS A 34 -5.28 0.29 -3.86
N THR A 35 -5.74 0.25 -5.10
CA THR A 35 -5.45 1.30 -6.08
C THR A 35 -6.29 2.55 -5.85
N VAL A 36 -5.68 3.72 -5.92
CA VAL A 36 -6.34 5.02 -5.83
C VAL A 36 -5.90 5.90 -6.99
N LEU A 37 -6.86 6.46 -7.74
CA LEU A 37 -6.52 7.39 -8.80
C LEU A 37 -5.87 8.66 -8.22
N LYS A 38 -4.80 9.12 -8.86
CA LYS A 38 -4.12 10.36 -8.49
C LYS A 38 -5.11 11.53 -8.42
N GLY A 39 -5.11 12.24 -7.29
CA GLY A 39 -6.00 13.37 -7.02
C GLY A 39 -7.35 12.99 -6.39
N SER A 40 -7.62 11.71 -6.16
CA SER A 40 -8.83 11.29 -5.44
C SER A 40 -8.80 11.77 -3.98
N ALA A 41 -9.96 12.18 -3.47
CA ALA A 41 -10.11 12.49 -2.06
C ALA A 41 -9.96 11.22 -1.22
N VAL A 42 -9.13 11.29 -0.18
CA VAL A 42 -8.86 10.18 0.73
C VAL A 42 -8.81 10.69 2.18
N THR A 43 -8.93 9.77 3.13
CA THR A 43 -8.77 10.11 4.56
C THR A 43 -7.31 10.42 4.90
N PHE A 44 -7.11 11.34 5.85
CA PHE A 44 -5.79 11.82 6.32
C PHE A 44 -5.31 11.14 7.62
N ASP A 45 -5.98 10.07 8.05
CA ASP A 45 -5.60 9.26 9.19
C ASP A 45 -4.36 8.39 8.89
N TYR A 46 -3.52 8.17 9.92
CA TYR A 46 -2.41 7.24 9.83
C TYR A 46 -2.87 5.83 10.17
N ARG A 47 -2.64 4.89 9.25
CA ARG A 47 -3.06 3.50 9.35
C ARG A 47 -1.93 2.57 8.95
N CYS A 48 -1.45 1.76 9.89
CA CYS A 48 -0.41 0.74 9.63
C CYS A 48 -0.89 -0.35 8.66
N ASP A 49 -2.20 -0.61 8.64
CA ASP A 49 -2.85 -1.67 7.90
C ASP A 49 -3.28 -1.25 6.50
N ARG A 50 -2.88 -0.07 6.01
CA ARG A 50 -3.36 0.46 4.73
C ARG A 50 -2.22 0.94 3.84
N VAL A 51 -2.19 0.46 2.61
CA VAL A 51 -1.30 0.97 1.55
C VAL A 51 -2.14 1.40 0.34
N ARG A 52 -1.94 2.64 -0.11
CA ARG A 52 -2.62 3.19 -1.31
C ARG A 52 -1.64 3.19 -2.47
N VAL A 53 -2.03 2.56 -3.57
CA VAL A 53 -1.24 2.39 -4.80
C VAL A 53 -1.71 3.33 -5.89
#